data_AF-X1GAQ4-F1
#
_entry.id   AF-X1GAQ4-F1
#
_cell.length_a   1.000
_cell.length_b   1.000
_cell.length_c   1.000
_cell.angle_alpha   90.00
_cell.angle_beta   90.00
_cell.angle_gamma   90.00
#
_symmetry.space_group_name_H-M   'P 1'
#
loop_
_entity.id
_entity.type
_entity.pdbx_description
1 polymer ?
#
loop_
_entity_poly.entity_id
_entity_poly.type
_entity_poly.pdbx_seq_one_letter_code
_entity_poly.pdbx_strand_id
1 'polypeptide(L)'
;MVDVHLGDDADISKLFDFMAGISTISELTNVPITAGSTLRIGGDMVIGDRLVGGIAAVGVCKRILARRNIIPGNKILMTEGSGGGTITTTAIYSGNH
;
A
#
# COMPACT_ATOMS: atom_id res chain seq x y z
N MET A 1 0.67 -9.21 -4.55
CA MET A 1 0.61 -8.81 -5.97
C MET A 1 1.14 -7.41 -6.09
N VAL A 2 2.00 -7.16 -7.08
CA VAL A 2 2.55 -5.83 -7.39
C VAL A 2 2.15 -5.46 -8.81
N ASP A 3 1.44 -4.35 -8.96
CA ASP A 3 1.08 -3.82 -10.28
C ASP A 3 1.69 -2.43 -10.43
N VAL A 4 2.43 -2.20 -11.52
CA VAL A 4 3.13 -0.93 -11.72
C VAL A 4 3.01 -0.47 -13.16
N HIS A 5 2.78 0.82 -13.30
CA HIS A 5 2.66 1.52 -14.55
C HIS A 5 3.74 2.61 -14.62
N LEU A 6 4.54 2.58 -15.68
CA LEU A 6 5.60 3.56 -15.93
C LEU A 6 5.30 4.39 -17.19
N GLY A 7 5.53 5.70 -17.12
CA GLY A 7 5.49 6.60 -18.28
C GLY A 7 6.62 6.34 -19.28
N ASP A 8 6.46 6.82 -20.50
CA ASP A 8 7.36 6.47 -21.61
C ASP A 8 8.76 7.08 -21.48
N ASP A 9 8.85 8.29 -20.93
CA ASP A 9 10.11 9.02 -20.74
C ASP A 9 10.65 8.88 -19.32
N ALA A 10 10.02 8.03 -18.49
CA ALA A 10 10.43 7.87 -17.11
C ALA A 10 11.74 7.09 -17.03
N ASP A 11 12.60 7.52 -16.10
CA ASP A 11 13.80 6.77 -15.78
C ASP A 11 13.44 5.40 -15.21
N ILE A 12 14.02 4.35 -15.81
CA ILE A 12 13.85 2.97 -15.39
C ILE A 12 14.36 2.73 -13.97
N SER A 13 15.27 3.57 -13.46
CA SER A 13 15.72 3.56 -12.06
C SER A 13 14.53 3.60 -11.08
N LYS A 14 13.46 4.31 -11.41
CA LYS A 14 12.24 4.39 -10.58
C LYS A 14 11.57 3.03 -10.39
N LEU A 15 11.61 2.14 -11.39
CA LEU A 15 11.09 0.77 -11.25
C LEU A 15 11.97 -0.05 -10.30
N PHE A 16 13.28 0.09 -10.40
CA PHE A 16 14.22 -0.63 -9.52
C PHE A 16 14.08 -0.17 -8.07
N ASP A 17 14.03 1.14 -7.82
CA ASP A 17 13.85 1.69 -6.48
C ASP A 17 12.50 1.26 -5.87
N PHE A 18 11.43 1.32 -6.68
CA PHE A 18 10.10 0.87 -6.26
C PHE A 18 10.10 -0.62 -5.88
N MET A 19 10.66 -1.47 -6.73
CA MET A 19 10.74 -2.91 -6.47
C MET A 19 11.68 -3.25 -5.31
N ALA A 20 12.78 -2.51 -5.12
CA ALA A 20 13.68 -2.69 -3.99
C ALA A 20 12.98 -2.41 -2.65
N GLY A 21 12.21 -1.32 -2.58
CA GLY A 21 11.40 -0.99 -1.40
C GLY A 21 10.36 -2.08 -1.08
N ILE A 22 9.62 -2.55 -2.10
CA ILE A 22 8.62 -3.60 -1.92
C ILE A 22 9.28 -4.91 -1.49
N SER A 23 10.39 -5.30 -2.12
CA SER A 23 11.12 -6.53 -1.79
C SER A 23 11.64 -6.49 -0.36
N THR A 24 12.18 -5.36 0.08
CA THR A 24 12.64 -5.17 1.46
C THR A 24 11.51 -5.39 2.47
N ILE A 25 10.31 -4.86 2.23
CA ILE A 25 9.16 -5.06 3.10
C ILE A 25 8.64 -6.51 3.02
N SER A 26 8.63 -7.10 1.83
CA SER A 26 8.24 -8.51 1.62
C SER A 26 9.12 -9.45 2.44
N GLU A 27 10.44 -9.24 2.42
CA GLU A 27 11.41 -9.99 3.23
C GLU A 27 11.22 -9.74 4.72
N LEU A 28 11.15 -8.47 5.13
CA LEU A 28 10.98 -8.09 6.55
C LEU A 28 9.71 -8.68 7.16
N THR A 29 8.63 -8.77 6.37
CA THR A 29 7.33 -9.28 6.83
C THR A 29 7.17 -10.79 6.61
N ASN A 30 8.12 -11.46 5.97
CA ASN A 30 8.03 -12.86 5.54
C ASN A 30 6.77 -13.15 4.67
N VAL A 31 6.38 -12.19 3.82
CA VAL A 31 5.22 -12.32 2.93
C VAL A 31 5.73 -12.32 1.49
N PRO A 32 5.71 -13.46 0.76
CA PRO A 32 6.30 -13.54 -0.58
C PRO A 32 5.48 -12.76 -1.60
N ILE A 33 6.18 -12.16 -2.58
CA ILE A 33 5.55 -11.61 -3.79
C ILE A 33 5.20 -12.78 -4.72
N THR A 34 3.91 -13.02 -4.92
CA THR A 34 3.43 -14.20 -5.68
C THR A 34 2.98 -13.89 -7.12
N ALA A 35 2.73 -12.62 -7.44
CA ALA A 35 2.24 -12.20 -8.76
C ALA A 35 2.53 -10.72 -8.98
N GLY A 36 2.54 -10.30 -10.24
CA GLY A 36 2.58 -8.90 -10.60
C GLY A 36 2.51 -8.62 -12.09
N SER A 37 2.42 -7.33 -12.41
CA SER A 37 2.42 -6.81 -13.77
C SER A 37 3.19 -5.49 -13.85
N THR A 38 3.86 -5.30 -14.98
CA THR A 38 4.50 -4.04 -15.33
C THR A 38 3.92 -3.61 -16.65
N LEU A 39 3.22 -2.48 -16.63
CA LEU A 39 2.61 -1.88 -17.80
C LEU A 39 3.29 -0.56 -18.12
N ARG A 40 3.26 -0.24 -19.42
CA ARG A 40 3.45 1.13 -19.87
C ARG A 40 2.14 1.87 -19.64
N ILE A 41 2.17 3.10 -19.13
CA ILE A 41 0.93 3.92 -19.02
C ILE A 41 0.38 4.11 -20.45
N GLY A 42 -0.73 3.45 -20.76
CA GLY A 42 -1.19 3.25 -22.15
C GLY A 42 -2.49 3.98 -22.48
N GLY A 43 -2.36 5.04 -23.28
CA GLY A 43 -3.43 5.78 -23.96
C GLY A 43 -2.88 7.10 -24.48
N ASP A 44 -2.49 7.13 -25.77
CA ASP A 44 -1.48 8.05 -26.34
C ASP A 44 -0.14 8.02 -25.59
N MET A 45 0.93 8.47 -26.23
CA MET A 45 2.26 8.56 -25.62
C MET A 45 2.13 9.45 -24.36
N VAL A 46 2.07 8.85 -23.16
CA VAL A 46 2.06 9.62 -21.91
C VAL A 46 3.50 10.04 -21.67
N ILE A 47 3.84 11.16 -22.31
CA ILE A 47 5.09 11.89 -22.14
C ILE A 47 5.20 12.28 -20.67
N GLY A 48 6.35 11.98 -20.08
CA GLY A 48 6.65 12.30 -18.70
C GLY A 48 7.12 11.13 -17.86
N ASP A 49 7.46 11.46 -16.62
CA ASP A 49 8.28 10.64 -15.74
C ASP A 49 7.48 9.93 -14.64
N ARG A 50 6.16 9.85 -14.80
CA ARG A 50 5.24 9.36 -13.76
C ARG A 50 5.38 7.85 -13.57
N LEU A 51 5.37 7.43 -12.31
CA LEU A 51 5.20 6.04 -11.88
C LEU A 51 3.92 5.95 -11.05
N VAL A 52 3.06 5.00 -11.35
CA VAL A 52 1.87 4.68 -10.56
C VAL A 52 1.90 3.19 -10.26
N GLY A 53 1.58 2.79 -9.04
CA GLY A 53 1.54 1.37 -8.70
C GLY A 53 0.54 1.06 -7.62
N GLY A 54 0.05 -0.18 -7.65
CA GLY A 54 -0.83 -0.77 -6.65
C GLY A 54 -0.17 -1.99 -6.02
N ILE A 55 -0.36 -2.14 -4.71
CA ILE A 55 0.09 -3.32 -3.96
C ILE A 55 -1.13 -3.96 -3.33
N ALA A 56 -1.27 -5.28 -3.52
CA ALA A 56 -2.31 -6.07 -2.87
C ALA A 56 -1.68 -7.22 -2.07
N ALA A 57 -2.18 -7.42 -0.86
CA ALA A 57 -1.79 -8.51 0.03
C ALA A 57 -3.04 -9.28 0.48
N VAL A 58 -2.87 -10.58 0.69
CA VAL A 58 -3.92 -11.48 1.19
C VAL A 58 -3.35 -12.23 2.38
N GLY A 59 -4.14 -12.35 3.45
CA GLY A 59 -3.74 -13.05 4.67
C GLY A 59 -4.93 -13.70 5.35
N VAL A 60 -4.64 -14.62 6.26
CA VAL A 60 -5.63 -15.31 7.10
C VAL A 60 -5.59 -14.76 8.51
N CYS A 61 -6.75 -14.69 9.17
CA CYS A 61 -6.84 -14.27 10.56
C CYS A 61 -7.80 -15.16 11.34
N LYS A 62 -7.53 -15.37 12.63
CA LYS A 62 -8.40 -16.15 13.52
C LYS A 62 -9.63 -15.35 13.97
N ARG A 63 -9.51 -14.02 14.05
CA ARG A 63 -10.54 -13.10 14.52
C ARG A 63 -10.42 -11.77 13.79
N ILE A 64 -11.53 -11.26 13.29
CA ILE A 64 -11.62 -9.93 12.69
C ILE A 64 -11.96 -8.90 13.79
N LEU A 65 -11.14 -7.86 13.91
CA LEU A 65 -11.35 -6.72 14.81
C LEU A 65 -12.02 -5.57 14.06
N ALA A 66 -13.28 -5.75 13.68
CA ALA A 66 -14.01 -4.78 12.88
C ALA A 66 -14.42 -3.53 13.69
N ARG A 67 -14.24 -2.34 13.09
CA ARG A 67 -14.59 -1.04 13.71
C ARG A 67 -16.07 -0.96 14.14
N ARG A 68 -16.98 -1.63 13.42
CA ARG A 68 -18.43 -1.67 13.73
C ARG A 68 -18.78 -2.32 15.07
N ASN A 69 -17.84 -3.03 15.70
CA ASN A 69 -18.07 -3.72 16.97
C ASN A 69 -17.65 -2.89 18.21
N ILE A 70 -17.26 -1.62 18.03
CA ILE A 70 -16.85 -0.75 19.13
C ILE A 70 -18.06 -0.41 20.01
N ILE A 71 -17.89 -0.48 21.32
CA ILE A 71 -18.92 -0.15 22.31
C ILE A 71 -18.41 0.90 23.31
N PRO A 72 -19.31 1.66 23.97
CA PRO A 72 -18.94 2.56 25.06
C PRO A 72 -18.06 1.86 26.12
N GLY A 73 -17.01 2.55 26.57
CA GLY A 73 -16.03 2.01 27.52
C GLY A 73 -14.83 1.28 26.89
N ASN A 74 -14.80 1.08 25.57
CA ASN A 74 -13.58 0.63 24.88
C ASN A 74 -12.50 1.71 24.92
N LYS A 75 -11.23 1.28 25.00
CA LYS A 75 -10.07 2.17 25.05
C LYS A 75 -9.49 2.36 23.65
N ILE A 76 -8.99 3.56 23.38
CA ILE A 76 -8.21 3.86 22.17
C ILE A 76 -6.74 3.59 22.50
N LEU A 77 -6.13 2.71 21.72
CA LEU A 77 -4.70 2.42 21.79
C LEU A 77 -4.07 2.74 20.45
N MET A 78 -2.90 3.36 20.45
CA MET A 78 -2.14 3.70 19.26
C MET A 78 -0.69 3.26 19.45
N THR A 79 -0.06 2.82 18.36
CA THR A 79 1.39 2.60 18.32
C THR A 79 2.10 3.90 18.00
N GLU A 80 3.34 4.04 18.47
CA GLU A 80 4.21 5.15 18.08
C GLU A 80 4.53 5.05 16.57
N GLY A 81 4.48 6.18 15.87
CA GLY A 81 4.78 6.27 14.44
C GLY A 81 6.19 6.76 14.18
N SER A 82 6.79 6.38 13.04
CA SER A 82 8.15 6.78 12.64
C SER A 82 8.18 7.92 11.61
N GLY A 83 7.07 8.66 11.42
CA GLY A 83 7.03 9.89 10.61
C GLY A 83 7.12 9.73 9.07
N GLY A 84 7.03 8.52 8.53
CA GLY A 84 7.47 8.21 7.16
C GLY A 84 6.51 8.35 5.97
N GLY A 85 5.21 8.65 6.14
CA GLY A 85 4.39 9.02 4.96
C GLY A 85 2.93 8.59 4.92
N THR A 86 2.47 7.66 5.76
CA THR A 86 1.02 7.46 5.96
C THR A 86 0.60 8.24 7.19
N ILE A 87 0.06 9.44 7.00
CA ILE A 87 -0.60 10.17 8.09
C ILE A 87 -1.80 9.32 8.53
N THR A 88 -1.62 8.57 9.60
CA THR A 88 -2.71 7.86 10.26
C THR A 88 -3.44 8.89 11.11
N THR A 89 -4.30 9.69 10.49
CA THR A 89 -5.28 10.47 11.24
C THR A 89 -6.27 9.48 11.83
N THR A 90 -6.27 9.32 13.15
CA THR A 90 -7.29 8.55 13.85
C THR A 90 -8.62 9.32 13.80
N ALA A 91 -9.34 9.19 12.69
CA ALA A 91 -10.74 9.61 12.61
C ALA A 91 -11.62 8.47 13.13
N ILE A 92 -12.24 8.65 14.30
CA ILE A 92 -13.27 7.75 14.80
C ILE A 92 -14.56 8.08 14.04
N TYR A 93 -14.74 7.44 12.89
CA TYR A 93 -16.01 7.49 12.17
C TYR A 93 -16.90 6.36 12.66
N SER A 94 -18.00 6.72 13.36
CA SER A 94 -18.94 5.75 13.95
C SER A 94 -19.82 5.05 12.92
N GLY A 95 -19.90 5.57 11.69
CA GLY A 95 -20.77 5.03 10.63
C GLY A 95 -22.25 5.07 10.93
N ASN A 96 -22.67 5.72 12.03
CA ASN A 96 -24.08 5.96 12.34
C ASN A 96 -24.52 7.22 11.58
N HIS A 97 -25.11 7.01 10.40
CA HIS A 97 -25.92 7.98 9.68
C HIS A 97 -27.38 7.50 9.68
#